data_AF-A0A9P6D2Y1-F1
#
_entry.id   AF-A0A9P6D2Y1-F1
#
_cell.length_a   1.000
_cell.length_b   1.000
_cell.length_c   1.000
_cell.angle_alpha   90.00
_cell.angle_beta   90.00
_cell.angle_gamma   90.00
#
_symmetry.space_group_name_H-M   'P 1'
#
loop_
_entity.id
_entity.type
_entity.pdbx_description
1 polymer ?
#
loop_
_entity_poly.entity_id
_entity_poly.type
_entity_poly.pdbx_seq_one_letter_code
_entity_poly.pdbx_strand_id
1 'polypeptide(L)'
;MHKLACSPKKTAKQKRKDPVRWYEKYRHCRDGNAHEGALELITWPATFNGVKTGWGHIEIEYSDNLKQKFEKEFDGDEEKLFLFYRRAFRWTCCGTHANMDWGCDHHGSGRNPCSCDFCHMGKPLPDSIFYEKTASRHGLTNLLRGPDPRSYHSGVALNTVVNRVAMKLPMFDL
;
A
#
# COMPACT_ATOMS: atom_id res chain seq x y z
N MET A 1 -34.24 -53.38 -28.71
CA MET A 1 -33.89 -52.99 -27.32
C MET A 1 -32.80 -51.91 -27.37
N HIS A 2 -33.16 -50.63 -27.30
CA HIS A 2 -32.19 -49.53 -27.25
C HIS A 2 -32.28 -48.85 -25.87
N LYS A 3 -31.21 -48.99 -25.07
CA LYS A 3 -31.07 -48.29 -23.79
C LYS A 3 -30.62 -46.85 -24.06
N LEU A 4 -31.46 -45.88 -23.71
CA LEU A 4 -31.08 -44.47 -23.64
C LEU A 4 -30.19 -44.28 -22.41
N ALA A 5 -28.91 -43.95 -22.62
CA ALA A 5 -27.98 -43.58 -21.56
C ALA A 5 -28.26 -42.14 -21.11
N CYS A 6 -28.58 -41.96 -19.83
CA CYS A 6 -28.73 -40.65 -19.19
C CYS A 6 -27.35 -39.99 -19.05
N SER A 7 -27.15 -38.80 -19.60
CA SER A 7 -25.91 -38.03 -19.41
C SER A 7 -25.79 -37.51 -17.97
N PRO A 8 -24.61 -37.58 -17.34
CA PRO A 8 -24.42 -37.06 -16.00
C PRO A 8 -24.50 -35.51 -15.99
N LYS A 9 -25.40 -34.98 -15.15
CA LYS A 9 -25.53 -33.53 -14.90
C LYS A 9 -24.23 -33.01 -14.29
N LYS A 10 -23.56 -32.07 -14.97
CA LYS A 10 -22.42 -31.33 -14.43
C LYS A 10 -22.88 -30.54 -13.21
N THR A 11 -22.54 -30.99 -12.01
CA THR A 11 -22.75 -30.19 -10.79
C THR A 11 -21.83 -28.98 -10.83
N ALA A 12 -22.42 -27.79 -10.85
CA ALA A 12 -21.69 -26.53 -10.76
C ALA A 12 -20.82 -26.52 -9.50
N LYS A 13 -19.51 -26.42 -9.67
CA LYS A 13 -18.54 -26.29 -8.57
C LYS A 13 -18.83 -24.95 -7.88
N GLN A 14 -19.48 -25.00 -6.73
CA GLN A 14 -19.74 -23.82 -5.89
C GLN A 14 -18.38 -23.21 -5.53
N LYS A 15 -18.04 -22.05 -6.11
CA LYS A 15 -16.82 -21.32 -5.76
C LYS A 15 -16.92 -20.97 -4.27
N ARG A 16 -16.09 -21.61 -3.43
CA ARG A 16 -15.89 -21.19 -2.04
C ARG A 16 -15.51 -19.70 -2.08
N LYS A 17 -16.27 -18.85 -1.37
CA LYS A 17 -15.85 -17.47 -1.13
C LYS A 17 -14.69 -17.55 -0.14
N ASP A 18 -13.54 -17.02 -0.54
CA ASP A 18 -12.42 -16.85 0.38
C ASP A 18 -12.89 -16.02 1.60
N PRO A 19 -12.40 -16.33 2.81
CA PRO A 19 -12.73 -15.53 3.98
C PRO A 19 -12.35 -14.07 3.73
N VAL A 20 -13.32 -13.18 3.92
CA VAL A 20 -13.12 -11.73 3.78
C VAL A 20 -12.09 -11.30 4.81
N ARG A 21 -10.95 -10.79 4.35
CA ARG A 21 -9.91 -10.28 5.25
C ARG A 21 -10.43 -9.02 5.94
N TRP A 22 -10.10 -8.84 7.23
CA TRP A 22 -10.64 -7.74 8.04
C TRP A 22 -10.37 -6.35 7.43
N TYR A 23 -9.25 -6.21 6.72
CA TYR A 23 -8.79 -4.95 6.13
C TYR A 23 -9.36 -4.62 4.75
N GLU A 24 -10.16 -5.50 4.13
CA GLU A 24 -10.73 -5.26 2.79
C GLU A 24 -11.48 -3.93 2.70
N LYS A 25 -12.22 -3.56 3.77
CA LYS A 25 -12.99 -2.31 3.85
C LYS A 25 -12.14 -1.04 3.96
N TYR A 26 -10.84 -1.15 4.18
CA TYR A 26 -9.92 -0.02 4.34
C TYR A 26 -9.03 0.23 3.11
N ARG A 27 -9.19 -0.55 2.03
CA ARG A 27 -8.31 -0.47 0.84
C ARG A 27 -8.49 0.81 0.02
N HIS A 28 -9.64 1.46 0.09
CA HIS A 28 -9.98 2.58 -0.79
C HIS A 28 -9.31 3.88 -0.35
N CYS A 29 -8.64 4.51 -1.32
CA CYS A 29 -8.05 5.83 -1.21
C CYS A 29 -9.09 6.91 -1.56
N ARG A 30 -8.85 8.15 -1.11
CA ARG A 30 -9.69 9.33 -1.35
C ARG A 30 -9.75 9.75 -2.83
N ASP A 31 -8.74 9.38 -3.61
CA ASP A 31 -8.65 9.64 -5.05
C ASP A 31 -9.42 8.60 -5.89
N GLY A 32 -10.12 7.66 -5.25
CA GLY A 32 -10.89 6.61 -5.91
C GLY A 32 -10.09 5.35 -6.25
N ASN A 33 -8.77 5.33 -6.00
CA ASN A 33 -7.95 4.13 -6.16
C ASN A 33 -8.12 3.16 -4.97
N ALA A 34 -7.57 1.95 -5.11
CA ALA A 34 -7.59 0.94 -4.05
C ALA A 34 -6.24 0.23 -3.93
N HIS A 35 -5.79 -0.02 -2.70
CA HIS A 35 -4.65 -0.88 -2.44
C HIS A 35 -4.95 -2.34 -2.79
N GLU A 36 -4.12 -2.96 -3.61
CA GLU A 36 -4.26 -4.37 -4.02
C GLU A 36 -3.50 -5.34 -3.10
N GLY A 37 -2.55 -4.82 -2.32
CA GLY A 37 -1.70 -5.59 -1.42
C GLY A 37 -2.39 -5.97 -0.11
N ALA A 38 -1.75 -6.79 0.70
CA ALA A 38 -2.22 -7.05 2.04
C ALA A 38 -1.94 -5.85 2.94
N LEU A 39 -2.74 -5.69 3.99
CA LEU A 39 -2.31 -4.94 5.14
C LEU A 39 -1.38 -5.81 5.99
N GLU A 40 -0.23 -5.28 6.38
CA GLU A 40 0.78 -6.01 7.16
C GLU A 40 1.26 -5.16 8.33
N LEU A 41 1.24 -5.75 9.53
CA LEU A 41 1.78 -5.15 10.74
C LEU A 41 3.31 -5.08 10.67
N ILE A 42 3.86 -3.90 10.91
CA ILE A 42 5.31 -3.67 10.95
C ILE A 42 5.83 -4.12 12.30
N THR A 43 6.66 -5.16 12.34
CA THR A 43 7.20 -5.74 13.59
C THR A 43 8.71 -5.62 13.74
N TRP A 44 9.39 -5.05 12.75
CA TRP A 44 10.84 -4.89 12.71
C TRP A 44 11.27 -3.46 13.03
N PRO A 45 12.50 -3.26 13.54
CA PRO A 45 13.05 -1.94 13.77
C PRO A 45 13.49 -1.28 12.45
N ALA A 46 13.55 0.06 12.46
CA ALA A 46 14.12 0.85 11.37
C ALA A 46 14.71 2.16 11.91
N THR A 47 15.43 2.88 11.05
CA THR A 47 15.86 4.26 11.30
C THR A 47 15.30 5.13 10.19
N PHE A 48 14.46 6.09 10.56
CA PHE A 48 13.80 7.01 9.64
C PHE A 48 14.11 8.45 10.06
N ASN A 49 14.71 9.26 9.17
CA ASN A 49 15.10 10.64 9.45
C ASN A 49 15.90 10.82 10.76
N GLY A 50 16.83 9.88 11.03
CA GLY A 50 17.65 9.88 12.25
C GLY A 50 16.93 9.36 13.50
N VAL A 51 15.63 9.10 13.43
CA VAL A 51 14.82 8.56 14.53
C VAL A 51 14.76 7.04 14.43
N LYS A 52 15.08 6.35 15.52
CA LYS A 52 14.91 4.90 15.60
C LYS A 52 13.44 4.56 15.90
N THR A 53 12.89 3.64 15.13
CA THR A 53 11.53 3.11 15.31
C THR A 53 11.57 1.62 15.60
N GLY A 54 10.56 1.13 16.32
CA GLY A 54 10.41 -0.29 16.66
C GLY A 54 9.10 -0.88 16.14
N TRP A 55 8.52 -1.75 16.95
CA TRP A 55 7.26 -2.45 16.69
C TRP A 55 6.12 -1.46 16.43
N GLY A 56 5.37 -1.67 15.35
CA GLY A 56 4.34 -0.75 14.88
C GLY A 56 4.91 0.54 14.27
N HIS A 57 6.19 0.58 13.88
CA HIS A 57 6.83 1.76 13.29
C HIS A 57 6.67 3.05 14.12
N ILE A 58 6.51 2.91 15.43
CA ILE A 58 6.52 4.01 16.39
C ILE A 58 7.95 4.24 16.88
N GLU A 59 8.26 5.42 17.42
CA GLU A 59 9.58 5.70 18.01
C GLU A 59 9.94 4.63 19.06
N ILE A 60 11.22 4.27 19.09
CA ILE A 60 11.70 3.09 19.82
C ILE A 60 11.30 3.10 21.31
N GLU A 61 11.22 4.28 21.92
CA GLU A 61 10.84 4.48 23.33
C GLU A 61 9.38 4.09 23.62
N TYR A 62 8.50 4.13 22.63
CA TYR A 62 7.08 3.75 22.76
C TYR A 62 6.77 2.36 22.19
N SER A 63 7.74 1.73 21.52
CA SER A 63 7.58 0.44 20.83
C SER A 63 7.01 -0.65 21.74
N ASP A 64 7.61 -0.82 22.92
CA ASP A 64 7.21 -1.86 23.86
C ASP A 64 5.82 -1.61 24.46
N ASN A 65 5.48 -0.35 24.72
CA ASN A 65 4.15 0.02 25.21
C ASN A 65 3.07 -0.28 24.17
N LEU A 66 3.32 0.04 22.89
CA LEU A 66 2.39 -0.25 21.81
C LEU A 66 2.20 -1.76 21.62
N LYS A 67 3.29 -2.53 21.69
CA LYS A 67 3.25 -4.00 21.63
C LYS A 67 2.47 -4.60 22.79
N GLN A 68 2.71 -4.14 24.03
CA GLN A 68 1.95 -4.60 25.20
C GLN A 68 0.46 -4.26 25.09
N LYS A 69 0.11 -3.08 24.57
CA LYS A 69 -1.28 -2.70 24.32
C LYS A 69 -1.95 -3.66 23.35
N PHE A 70 -1.26 -4.00 22.25
CA PHE A 70 -1.75 -4.99 21.29
C PHE A 70 -1.97 -6.37 21.92
N GLU A 71 -1.00 -6.88 22.67
CA GLU A 71 -1.06 -8.21 23.27
C GLU A 71 -2.09 -8.31 24.40
N LYS A 72 -2.20 -7.28 25.26
CA LYS A 72 -2.99 -7.35 26.51
C LYS A 72 -4.36 -6.68 26.43
N GLU A 73 -4.44 -5.51 25.79
CA GLU A 73 -5.69 -4.74 25.72
C GLU A 73 -6.49 -5.08 24.46
N PHE A 74 -5.81 -5.31 23.34
CA PHE A 74 -6.45 -5.67 22.08
C PHE A 74 -6.54 -7.18 21.86
N ASP A 75 -5.93 -8.01 22.70
CA ASP A 75 -5.93 -9.48 22.59
C ASP A 75 -5.43 -9.96 21.21
N GLY A 76 -4.42 -9.28 20.67
CA GLY A 76 -3.88 -9.57 19.34
C GLY A 76 -4.78 -9.15 18.17
N ASP A 77 -5.83 -8.37 18.40
CA ASP A 77 -6.74 -7.89 17.35
C ASP A 77 -6.10 -6.78 16.50
N GLU A 78 -5.69 -7.14 15.28
CA GLU A 78 -5.08 -6.21 14.32
C GLU A 78 -6.03 -5.08 13.92
N GLU A 79 -7.34 -5.32 13.87
CA GLU A 79 -8.30 -4.30 13.48
C GLU A 79 -8.43 -3.23 14.58
N LYS A 80 -8.47 -3.63 15.86
CA LYS A 80 -8.43 -2.68 16.98
C LYS A 80 -7.14 -1.85 16.97
N LEU A 81 -5.99 -2.50 16.76
CA LEU A 81 -4.72 -1.79 16.65
C LEU A 81 -4.72 -0.84 15.45
N PHE A 82 -5.29 -1.25 14.31
CA PHE A 82 -5.40 -0.42 13.13
C PHE A 82 -6.24 0.83 13.41
N LEU A 83 -7.39 0.68 14.05
CA LEU A 83 -8.25 1.81 14.41
C LEU A 83 -7.56 2.76 15.42
N PHE A 84 -6.74 2.23 16.33
CA PHE A 84 -5.97 3.00 17.30
C PHE A 84 -4.75 3.71 16.69
N TYR A 85 -3.94 2.99 15.90
CA TYR A 85 -2.66 3.46 15.36
C TYR A 85 -2.36 2.85 13.98
N ARG A 86 -3.05 3.37 12.95
CA ARG A 86 -2.92 2.91 11.55
C ARG A 86 -1.49 2.84 11.02
N ARG A 87 -0.60 3.73 11.48
CA ARG A 87 0.81 3.79 11.05
C ARG A 87 1.60 2.53 11.42
N ALA A 88 1.10 1.71 12.35
CA ALA A 88 1.65 0.38 12.62
C ALA A 88 1.62 -0.56 11.43
N PHE A 89 0.82 -0.26 10.41
CA PHE A 89 0.65 -1.12 9.26
C PHE A 89 1.20 -0.50 7.98
N ARG A 90 1.57 -1.36 7.04
CA ARG A 90 1.89 -1.01 5.65
C ARG A 90 0.97 -1.73 4.66
N TRP A 91 0.85 -1.17 3.46
CA TRP A 91 0.29 -1.86 2.31
C TRP A 91 1.39 -2.57 1.51
N THR A 92 1.31 -3.89 1.35
CA THR A 92 2.38 -4.64 0.68
C THR A 92 2.51 -4.39 -0.82
N CYS A 93 1.49 -3.82 -1.47
CA CYS A 93 1.54 -3.51 -2.91
C CYS A 93 2.43 -2.31 -3.25
N CYS A 94 2.62 -1.40 -2.29
CA CYS A 94 3.30 -0.13 -2.55
C CYS A 94 4.22 0.32 -1.42
N GLY A 95 4.24 -0.38 -0.28
CA GLY A 95 5.11 -0.06 0.85
C GLY A 95 4.80 1.26 1.53
N THR A 96 3.61 1.81 1.31
CA THR A 96 3.12 2.99 2.01
C THR A 96 2.55 2.62 3.37
N HIS A 97 2.52 3.58 4.30
CA HIS A 97 1.83 3.41 5.57
C HIS A 97 0.33 3.32 5.35
N ALA A 98 -0.36 2.58 6.21
CA ALA A 98 -1.80 2.41 6.07
C ALA A 98 -2.64 3.63 6.45
N ASN A 99 -2.03 4.64 7.06
CA ASN A 99 -2.68 5.93 7.29
C ASN A 99 -2.59 6.87 6.07
N MET A 100 -1.85 6.50 5.02
CA MET A 100 -1.87 7.21 3.75
C MET A 100 -3.13 6.81 2.98
N ASP A 101 -4.13 7.68 3.00
CA ASP A 101 -5.42 7.47 2.35
C ASP A 101 -5.54 8.21 1.01
N TRP A 102 -4.43 8.65 0.45
CA TRP A 102 -4.31 9.20 -0.91
C TRP A 102 -3.31 8.37 -1.72
N GLY A 103 -3.49 8.30 -3.05
CA GLY A 103 -2.50 7.81 -3.99
C GLY A 103 -1.92 6.43 -3.65
N CYS A 104 -2.51 5.36 -4.20
CA CYS A 104 -1.82 4.08 -4.18
C CYS A 104 -0.60 4.15 -5.12
N ASP A 105 0.59 3.99 -4.55
CA ASP A 105 1.87 4.10 -5.25
C ASP A 105 2.20 2.81 -6.04
N HIS A 106 1.26 2.34 -6.88
CA HIS A 106 1.46 1.19 -7.76
C HIS A 106 2.03 1.65 -9.10
N HIS A 107 3.33 1.77 -9.19
CA HIS A 107 4.03 2.22 -10.39
C HIS A 107 3.88 1.22 -11.58
N GLY A 108 2.75 1.24 -12.28
CA GLY A 108 2.46 0.34 -13.41
C GLY A 108 2.09 -1.10 -13.04
N SER A 109 2.09 -1.46 -11.76
CA SER A 109 1.77 -2.82 -11.28
C SER A 109 0.31 -3.04 -10.88
N GLY A 110 -0.46 -1.97 -10.68
CA GLY A 110 -1.87 -2.05 -10.30
C GLY A 110 -2.82 -2.17 -11.50
N ARG A 111 -4.05 -2.59 -11.23
CA ARG A 111 -5.15 -2.66 -12.19
C ARG A 111 -5.49 -1.30 -12.77
N ASN A 112 -5.55 -0.28 -11.92
CA ASN A 112 -5.81 1.09 -12.35
C ASN A 112 -4.48 1.79 -12.71
N PRO A 113 -4.51 2.90 -13.47
CA PRO A 113 -3.36 3.78 -13.63
C PRO A 113 -3.00 4.45 -12.30
N CYS A 114 -1.70 4.56 -11.99
CA CYS A 114 -1.23 5.30 -10.81
C CYS A 114 -1.66 6.78 -10.86
N SER A 115 -2.09 7.35 -9.75
CA SER A 115 -2.52 8.76 -9.65
C SER A 115 -1.43 9.70 -9.11
N CYS A 116 -0.20 9.23 -8.90
CA CYS A 116 0.84 10.06 -8.33
C CYS A 116 1.36 11.11 -9.34
N ASP A 117 1.78 12.26 -8.83
CA ASP A 117 2.33 13.38 -9.60
C ASP A 117 3.41 12.95 -10.60
N PHE A 118 4.33 12.08 -10.16
CA PHE A 118 5.45 11.61 -10.97
C PHE A 118 4.97 10.73 -12.14
N CYS A 119 3.99 9.86 -11.91
CA CYS A 119 3.36 9.08 -12.98
C CYS A 119 2.61 9.99 -13.97
N HIS A 120 1.87 11.00 -13.48
CA HIS A 120 1.21 11.99 -14.35
C HIS A 120 2.20 12.82 -15.19
N MET A 121 3.38 13.10 -14.64
CA MET A 121 4.48 13.78 -15.33
C MET A 121 5.28 12.87 -16.27
N GLY A 122 5.07 11.54 -16.22
CA GLY A 122 5.91 10.58 -16.96
C GLY A 122 7.35 10.55 -16.46
N LYS A 123 7.57 10.78 -15.16
CA LYS A 123 8.88 10.80 -14.51
C LYS A 123 8.95 9.73 -13.41
N PRO A 124 10.12 9.10 -13.17
CA PRO A 124 10.31 8.24 -12.01
C PRO A 124 10.25 9.05 -10.71
N LEU A 125 10.05 8.37 -9.58
CA LEU A 125 10.26 8.98 -8.27
C LEU A 125 11.75 9.37 -8.12
N PRO A 126 12.06 10.51 -7.46
CA PRO A 126 13.42 10.87 -7.08
C PRO A 126 14.03 9.82 -6.17
N ASP A 127 15.35 9.67 -6.21
CA ASP A 127 16.08 8.68 -5.42
C ASP A 127 15.91 8.89 -3.92
N SER A 128 15.83 10.16 -3.50
CA SER A 128 15.54 10.54 -2.13
C SER A 128 14.20 10.00 -1.60
N ILE A 129 13.20 9.82 -2.48
CA ILE A 129 11.90 9.26 -2.14
C ILE A 129 11.90 7.73 -2.31
N PHE A 130 12.42 7.23 -3.43
CA PHE A 130 12.38 5.81 -3.75
C PHE A 130 13.26 4.96 -2.81
N TYR A 131 14.46 5.46 -2.49
CA TYR A 131 15.41 4.79 -1.60
C TYR A 131 15.27 5.22 -0.13
N GLU A 132 14.20 5.95 0.21
CA GLU A 132 13.93 6.35 1.58
C GLU A 132 13.79 5.10 2.46
N LYS A 133 14.71 4.95 3.41
CA LYS A 133 14.73 3.80 4.33
C LYS A 133 13.68 4.00 5.41
N THR A 134 12.45 3.56 5.12
CA THR A 134 11.34 3.51 6.09
C THR A 134 11.07 2.06 6.50
N ALA A 135 10.48 1.86 7.69
CA ALA A 135 10.07 0.52 8.07
C ALA A 135 9.02 -0.06 7.11
N SER A 136 8.14 0.76 6.54
CA SER A 136 7.11 0.28 5.62
C SER A 136 7.67 -0.27 4.30
N ARG A 137 8.82 0.21 3.83
CA ARG A 137 9.47 -0.29 2.61
C ARG A 137 10.38 -1.51 2.84
N HIS A 138 10.65 -1.89 4.09
CA HIS A 138 11.59 -2.96 4.44
C HIS A 138 11.25 -4.32 3.80
N GLY A 139 12.18 -4.92 3.06
CA GLY A 139 11.98 -6.23 2.44
C GLY A 139 11.05 -6.25 1.22
N LEU A 140 10.53 -5.11 0.78
CA LEU A 140 9.79 -5.01 -0.48
C LEU A 140 10.77 -4.78 -1.63
N THR A 141 11.14 -5.85 -2.34
CA THR A 141 12.14 -5.82 -3.42
C THR A 141 11.55 -5.63 -4.82
N ASN A 142 10.25 -5.89 -4.99
CA ASN A 142 9.57 -5.93 -6.29
C ASN A 142 8.74 -4.67 -6.59
N LEU A 143 9.02 -3.55 -5.92
CA LEU A 143 8.34 -2.29 -6.21
C LEU A 143 8.94 -1.68 -7.48
N LEU A 144 8.09 -1.45 -8.48
CA LEU A 144 8.49 -0.82 -9.73
C LEU A 144 8.89 0.65 -9.48
N ARG A 145 9.93 1.12 -10.18
CA ARG A 145 10.49 2.49 -10.04
C ARG A 145 9.98 3.46 -11.11
N GLY A 146 9.66 2.94 -12.29
CA GLY A 146 9.28 3.76 -13.45
C GLY A 146 7.88 4.38 -13.32
N PRO A 147 7.60 5.49 -14.01
CA PRO A 147 6.23 6.00 -14.06
C PRO A 147 5.28 4.96 -14.65
N ASP A 148 4.04 4.94 -14.20
CA ASP A 148 2.98 4.21 -14.89
C ASP A 148 2.69 4.91 -16.23
N PRO A 149 2.98 4.27 -17.39
CA PRO A 149 2.80 4.92 -18.69
C PRO A 149 1.33 5.21 -19.00
N ARG A 150 0.39 4.52 -18.34
CA ARG A 150 -1.06 4.73 -18.51
C ARG A 150 -1.54 6.03 -17.85
N SER A 151 -0.73 6.60 -16.95
CA SER A 151 -1.09 7.77 -16.14
C SER A 151 -0.65 9.09 -16.75
N TYR A 152 0.23 9.07 -17.76
CA TYR A 152 0.76 10.30 -18.34
C TYR A 152 -0.35 11.13 -19.01
N HIS A 153 -0.40 12.42 -18.68
CA HIS A 153 -1.31 13.36 -19.32
C HIS A 153 -0.63 14.73 -19.45
N SER A 154 -0.37 15.19 -20.69
CA SER A 154 0.45 16.38 -20.97
C SER A 154 -0.04 17.66 -20.26
N GLY A 155 -1.36 17.88 -20.24
CA GLY A 155 -1.96 19.03 -19.54
C GLY A 155 -1.85 18.95 -18.01
N VAL A 156 -1.81 17.74 -17.44
CA VAL A 156 -1.65 17.55 -15.99
C VAL A 156 -0.18 17.68 -15.63
N ALA A 157 0.72 17.09 -16.44
CA ALA A 157 2.16 17.12 -16.24
C ALA A 157 2.70 18.56 -16.06
N LEU A 158 2.29 19.50 -16.92
CA LEU A 158 2.73 20.90 -16.81
C LEU A 158 2.26 21.53 -15.50
N ASN A 159 0.97 21.37 -15.15
CA ASN A 159 0.41 21.90 -13.91
C ASN A 159 1.07 21.29 -12.68
N THR A 160 1.32 19.97 -12.70
CA THR A 160 2.01 19.28 -11.62
C THR A 160 3.44 19.81 -11.44
N VAL A 161 4.20 20.00 -12.51
CA VAL A 161 5.56 20.58 -12.42
C VAL A 161 5.51 21.98 -11.78
N VAL A 162 4.64 22.86 -12.26
CA VAL A 162 4.51 24.23 -11.73
C VAL A 162 4.13 24.22 -10.25
N ASN A 163 3.15 23.40 -9.87
CA ASN A 163 2.68 23.31 -8.49
C ASN A 163 3.76 22.78 -7.55
N ARG A 164 4.49 21.73 -7.95
CA ARG A 164 5.57 21.16 -7.13
C ARG A 164 6.70 22.16 -6.90
N VAL A 165 7.08 22.91 -7.94
CA VAL A 165 8.08 23.99 -7.83
C VAL A 165 7.59 25.08 -6.88
N ALA A 166 6.35 25.55 -7.04
CA ALA A 166 5.75 26.57 -6.17
C ALA A 166 5.70 26.11 -4.69
N MET A 167 5.45 24.83 -4.45
CA MET A 167 5.41 24.20 -3.12
C MET A 167 6.78 23.74 -2.60
N LYS A 168 7.87 23.95 -3.36
CA LYS A 168 9.22 23.48 -3.02
C LYS A 168 9.29 21.96 -2.73
N LEU A 169 8.51 21.18 -3.46
CA LEU A 169 8.50 19.72 -3.35
C LEU A 169 9.66 19.09 -4.15
N PRO A 170 10.12 17.88 -3.77
CA PRO A 170 11.17 17.18 -4.51
C PRO A 170 10.81 17.01 -5.99
N MET A 171 11.81 17.21 -6.85
CA MET A 171 11.74 16.98 -8.29
C MET A 171 12.67 15.82 -8.66
N PHE A 172 12.60 15.34 -9.91
CA PHE A 172 13.50 14.30 -10.38
C PHE A 172 14.95 14.81 -10.33
N ASP A 173 15.83 14.07 -9.65
CA ASP A 173 17.27 14.32 -9.69
C ASP A 173 17.79 13.82 -11.05
N LEU A 174 18.59 14.65 -11.74
CA LEU A 174 19.29 14.30 -12.99
C LEU A 174 20.54 13.48 -12.68
#